data_AF-A0A4Q5QJD4-F1
#
_entry.id   AF-A0A4Q5QJD4-F1
#
_cell.length_a   1.000
_cell.length_b   1.000
_cell.length_c   1.000
_cell.angle_alpha   90.00
_cell.angle_beta   90.00
_cell.angle_gamma   90.00
#
_symmetry.space_group_name_H-M   'P 1'
#
loop_
_entity.id
_entity.type
_entity.pdbx_description
1 polymer ?
#
loop_
_entity_poly.entity_id
_entity_poly.type
_entity_poly.pdbx_seq_one_letter_code
_entity_poly.pdbx_strand_id
1 'polypeptide(L)' 'MARLTKNQKAALSKIEANKLYSLQEAASLVKDITTTKFDSSVDIDVRLGVDPRKANQMVRGIATLPHGT' A
#
# COMPACT_ATOMS: atom_id res chain seq x y z
N MET A 1 -14.70 3.26 -17.63
CA MET A 1 -13.85 3.64 -16.48
C MET A 1 -14.76 3.92 -15.30
N ALA A 2 -14.63 3.16 -14.21
CA ALA A 2 -15.51 3.30 -13.04
C ALA A 2 -15.35 4.69 -12.41
N ARG A 3 -16.47 5.36 -12.09
CA ARG A 3 -16.48 6.64 -11.38
C ARG A 3 -15.85 6.43 -9.99
N LEU A 4 -14.83 7.23 -9.66
CA LEU A 4 -14.26 7.27 -8.31
C LEU A 4 -15.35 7.54 -7.27
N THR A 5 -15.38 6.72 -6.22
CA THR A 5 -16.34 6.86 -5.12
C THR A 5 -16.02 8.09 -4.27
N LYS A 6 -17.00 8.60 -3.52
CA LYS A 6 -16.82 9.79 -2.66
C LYS A 6 -15.65 9.60 -1.67
N ASN A 7 -15.52 8.42 -1.09
CA ASN A 7 -14.45 8.11 -0.13
C ASN A 7 -13.08 8.02 -0.81
N GLN A 8 -13.00 7.46 -2.03
CA GLN A 8 -11.75 7.46 -2.80
C GLN A 8 -11.28 8.87 -3.15
N LYS A 9 -12.21 9.78 -3.49
CA LYS A 9 -11.85 11.19 -3.75
C LYS A 9 -11.33 11.89 -2.50
N ALA A 10 -11.93 11.65 -1.33
CA ALA A 10 -11.47 12.21 -0.06
C ALA A 10 -10.08 11.67 0.34
N ALA A 11 -9.84 10.37 0.13
CA ALA A 11 -8.52 9.76 0.31
C ALA A 11 -7.46 10.41 -0.61
N LEU A 12 -7.76 10.52 -1.90
CA LEU A 12 -6.86 11.11 -2.89
C LEU A 12 -6.58 12.60 -2.62
N SER A 13 -7.51 13.35 -2.04
CA SER A 13 -7.25 14.75 -1.67
C SER A 13 -6.25 14.92 -0.52
N LYS A 14 -6.07 13.88 0.31
CA LYS A 14 -5.08 13.87 1.41
C LYS A 14 -3.70 13.38 0.96
N ILE A 15 -3.62 12.78 -0.22
CA ILE A 15 -2.38 12.22 -0.78
C ILE A 15 -1.87 13.16 -1.86
N GLU A 16 -0.62 13.61 -1.74
CA GLU A 16 0.05 14.37 -2.80
C GLU A 16 0.69 13.38 -3.78
N ALA A 17 0.14 13.27 -4.98
CA ALA A 17 0.75 12.50 -6.05
C ALA A 17 2.13 13.11 -6.40
N ASN A 18 3.20 12.32 -6.25
CA ASN A 18 4.63 12.65 -6.41
C ASN A 18 5.41 13.03 -5.15
N LYS A 19 4.79 13.09 -3.97
CA LYS A 19 5.57 13.25 -2.73
C LYS A 19 6.12 11.90 -2.27
N LEU A 20 7.43 11.86 -2.01
CA LEU A 20 8.07 10.75 -1.31
C LEU A 20 7.81 10.94 0.19
N TYR A 21 6.92 10.13 0.75
CA TYR A 21 6.66 10.11 2.18
C TYR A 21 7.69 9.24 2.90
N SER A 22 8.11 9.67 4.09
CA SER A 22 8.86 8.79 4.99
C SER A 22 7.95 7.67 5.51
N LEU A 23 8.54 6.57 6.00
CA LEU A 23 7.79 5.43 6.56
C LEU A 23 6.83 5.86 7.69
N GLN A 24 7.29 6.77 8.54
CA GLN A 24 6.52 7.28 9.68
C GLN A 24 5.33 8.14 9.23
N GLU A 25 5.54 9.05 8.27
CA GLU A 25 4.47 9.88 7.72
C GLU A 25 3.44 9.03 6.97
N ALA A 26 3.91 8.05 6.18
CA ALA A 26 3.04 7.11 5.47
C ALA A 26 2.19 6.28 6.45
N ALA A 27 2.77 5.77 7.53
CA ALA A 27 2.06 4.98 8.53
C ALA A 27 0.94 5.76 9.24
N SER A 28 1.17 7.05 9.54
CA SER A 28 0.13 7.93 10.10
C SER A 28 -0.97 8.22 9.08
N LEU A 29 -0.58 8.55 7.85
CA LEU A 29 -1.50 8.92 6.79
C LEU A 29 -2.41 7.77 6.36
N VAL A 30 -1.91 6.52 6.36
CA VAL A 30 -2.73 5.33 6.09
C VAL A 30 -3.89 5.21 7.10
N LYS A 31 -3.63 5.47 8.39
CA LYS A 31 -4.67 5.43 9.44
C LYS A 31 -5.73 6.53 9.24
N ASP A 32 -5.31 7.72 8.80
CA ASP A 32 -6.20 8.87 8.61
C ASP A 32 -7.08 8.77 7.35
N ILE A 33 -6.69 7.93 6.40
CA ILE A 33 -7.41 7.69 5.15
C ILE A 33 -8.41 6.53 5.28
N THR A 34 -8.15 5.60 6.19
CA THR A 34 -9.05 4.51 6.51
C THR A 34 -10.39 5.06 7.01
N THR A 35 -11.42 4.92 6.17
CA THR A 35 -12.80 5.34 6.48
C THR A 35 -13.71 4.14 6.79
N THR A 36 -13.11 2.95 6.91
CA THR A 36 -13.82 1.70 7.23
C THR A 36 -14.12 1.62 8.72
N LYS A 37 -15.25 0.98 9.05
CA LYS A 37 -15.69 0.76 10.45
C LYS A 37 -15.05 -0.48 11.09
N PHE A 38 -14.26 -1.23 10.34
CA PHE A 38 -13.60 -2.46 10.75
C PHE A 38 -12.08 -2.31 10.65
N ASP A 39 -11.34 -3.21 11.30
CA ASP A 39 -9.89 -3.23 11.27
C ASP A 39 -9.39 -3.64 9.89
N SER A 40 -8.79 -2.69 9.17
CA SER A 40 -8.40 -2.83 7.78
C SER A 40 -6.96 -3.33 7.67
N SER A 41 -6.73 -4.32 6.80
CA SER A 41 -5.38 -4.74 6.44
C SER A 41 -4.64 -3.66 5.64
N VAL A 42 -3.32 -3.60 5.82
CA VAL A 42 -2.42 -2.72 5.06
C VAL A 42 -1.58 -3.58 4.13
N ASP A 43 -1.64 -3.26 2.84
CA ASP A 43 -0.81 -3.88 1.79
C ASP A 43 0.33 -2.94 1.39
N ILE A 44 1.46 -3.53 0.96
CA ILE A 44 2.64 -2.80 0.47
C ILE A 44 2.96 -3.32 -0.93
N ASP A 45 2.83 -2.43 -1.92
CA ASP A 45 3.20 -2.72 -3.30
C ASP A 45 4.65 -2.34 -3.57
N VAL A 46 5.47 -3.35 -3.90
CA VAL A 46 6.87 -3.14 -4.28
C VAL A 46 7.04 -3.53 -5.75
N ARG A 47 7.39 -2.55 -6.59
CA ARG A 47 7.72 -2.81 -7.99
C ARG A 47 9.11 -3.43 -8.08
N LEU A 48 9.16 -4.74 -8.26
CA LEU A 48 10.39 -5.48 -8.50
C LEU A 48 10.80 -5.38 -9.99
N GLY A 49 12.08 -5.16 -10.27
CA GLY A 49 12.64 -5.13 -11.63
C GLY A 49 12.90 -6.51 -12.24
N VAL A 50 12.14 -7.53 -11.82
CA VAL A 50 12.32 -8.92 -12.24
C VAL A 50 11.48 -9.23 -13.47
N ASP A 51 12.02 -10.05 -14.39
CA ASP A 51 11.28 -10.58 -15.53
C ASP A 51 10.64 -11.92 -15.14
N PRO A 52 9.31 -11.99 -14.95
CA PRO A 52 8.62 -13.20 -14.50
C PRO A 52 8.65 -14.33 -15.53
N ARG A 53 9.07 -14.05 -16.79
CA ARG A 53 9.22 -15.08 -17.84
C ARG A 53 10.49 -15.92 -17.65
N LYS A 54 11.45 -15.44 -16.87
CA LYS A 54 12.68 -16.18 -16.53
C LYS A 54 12.48 -16.88 -15.19
N ALA A 55 12.49 -18.21 -15.19
CA ALA A 55 12.22 -19.04 -14.00
C ALA A 55 13.07 -18.67 -12.77
N ASN A 56 14.31 -18.23 -12.99
CA ASN A 56 15.26 -17.87 -11.92
C ASN A 56 15.02 -16.50 -11.29
N GLN A 57 14.08 -15.70 -11.82
CA GLN A 57 13.77 -14.35 -11.32
C GLN A 57 12.42 -14.29 -10.59
N MET A 58 11.75 -15.43 -10.41
CA MET A 58 10.53 -15.51 -9.61
C MET A 58 10.86 -15.41 -8.13
N VAL A 59 10.35 -14.37 -7.46
CA VAL A 59 10.51 -14.19 -6.02
C VAL A 59 9.28 -14.74 -5.31
N ARG A 60 9.44 -15.86 -4.60
CA ARG A 60 8.41 -16.43 -3.72
C ARG A 60 9.07 -16.82 -2.41
N GLY A 61 8.61 -16.23 -1.32
CA GLY A 61 9.15 -16.48 0.02
C GLY A 61 8.11 -16.21 1.09
N ILE A 62 8.45 -16.59 2.32
CA ILE A 62 7.70 -16.28 3.53
C ILE A 62 8.61 -15.39 4.36
N ALA A 63 8.07 -14.31 4.93
CA ALA A 63 8.78 -13.46 5.86
C ALA A 63 8.02 -13.44 7.19
N THR A 64 8.74 -13.58 8.30
CA THR A 64 8.20 -13.42 9.64
C THR A 64 8.19 -11.94 10.01
N LEU A 65 7.04 -11.42 10.41
CA LEU A 65 6.90 -10.03 10.82
C LEU A 65 7.28 -9.86 12.30
N PRO A 66 8.14 -8.89 12.65
CA PRO A 66 8.61 -8.70 14.03
C PRO A 66 7.53 -8.21 15.02
N HIS A 67 6.40 -7.71 14.51
CA HIS A 67 5.29 -7.18 15.33
C HIS A 67 3.97 -7.94 15.10
N GLY A 68 4.04 -9.17 14.59
CA GLY A 68 2.87 -9.97 14.22
C GLY A 68 3.00 -11.43 14.64
N THR A 69 3.14 -11.66 15.95
CA THR A 69 2.89 -12.96 16.61
C THR A 69 1.70 -12.82 17.54
#